data_AF-R1GI71-F1
#
_entry.id   AF-R1GI71-F1
#
_cell.length_a   1.000
_cell.length_b   1.000
_cell.length_c   1.000
_cell.angle_alpha   90.00
_cell.angle_beta   90.00
_cell.angle_gamma   90.00
#
_symmetry.space_group_name_H-M   'P 1'
#
loop_
_entity.id
_entity.type
_entity.pdbx_description
1 polymer ?
#
loop_
_entity_poly.entity_id
_entity_poly.type
_entity_poly.pdbx_seq_one_letter_code
_entity_poly.pdbx_strand_id
1 'polypeptide(L)'
;MNLRRMTILVLANPEDTFVTNLGTIIEKLTELIAATPASSPSSATRAEIFLLLRTLVLRISPVHLAPVWPVINSELTNAIFSLLPDTEQHERYNNLSVLQACKLLDTLITLAHDDFQLHEWLFITDTIDAVYRPDLDWRPVALVDEVAEALQERQAAATTTADDPSAAIPESTSLLSASAPTYQGGAGPTSAAGSGVGTATEDKRRSLLAPVLRAAQEAGVFGDSADAKAMGKMEFVMRVVKPFLGQLSILAFEETYRMGRVDLEEVEGWVVADVFDEGGIV
;
A
#
# COMPACT_ATOMS: atom_id res chain seq x y z
N MET A 1 11.59 -6.00 17.51
CA MET A 1 11.50 -5.46 18.91
C MET A 1 12.27 -4.15 19.12
N ASN A 2 13.52 -3.99 18.68
CA ASN A 2 14.21 -2.69 18.80
C ASN A 2 13.64 -1.63 17.83
N LEU A 3 13.27 -1.99 16.61
CA LEU A 3 12.75 -1.04 15.62
C LEU A 3 11.33 -0.57 15.95
N ARG A 4 10.46 -1.43 16.47
CA ARG A 4 9.14 -1.00 16.99
C ARG A 4 9.26 0.03 18.12
N ARG A 5 10.18 -0.17 19.06
CA ARG A 5 10.44 0.81 20.13
C ARG A 5 10.94 2.14 19.58
N MET A 6 11.81 2.10 18.58
CA MET A 6 12.27 3.29 17.86
C MET A 6 11.12 3.99 17.13
N THR A 7 10.22 3.23 16.52
CA THR A 7 9.01 3.75 15.87
C THR A 7 8.12 4.50 16.87
N ILE A 8 7.84 3.90 18.02
CA ILE A 8 7.09 4.54 19.11
C ILE A 8 7.78 5.82 19.57
N LEU A 9 9.11 5.77 19.74
CA LEU A 9 9.89 6.93 20.16
C LEU A 9 9.75 8.09 19.16
N VAL A 10 9.80 7.82 17.85
CA VAL A 10 9.64 8.84 16.81
C VAL A 10 8.21 9.40 16.79
N LEU A 11 7.18 8.55 16.92
CA LEU A 11 5.77 8.99 16.97
C LEU A 11 5.47 9.85 18.22
N ALA A 12 6.00 9.47 19.38
CA ALA A 12 5.70 10.14 20.65
C ALA A 12 6.34 11.53 20.81
N ASN A 13 7.31 11.89 19.97
CA ASN A 13 7.98 13.19 20.00
C ASN A 13 7.48 14.09 18.88
N PRO A 14 7.50 15.44 19.02
CA PRO A 14 7.11 16.40 17.98
C PRO A 14 7.80 16.20 16.62
N GLU A 15 7.23 16.78 15.58
CA GLU A 15 7.82 16.77 14.23
C GLU A 15 9.26 17.27 14.25
N ASP A 16 10.09 16.68 13.39
CA ASP A 16 11.50 17.02 13.18
C ASP A 16 12.44 16.84 14.39
N THR A 17 11.97 16.28 15.51
CA THR A 17 12.81 16.04 16.72
C THR A 17 14.07 15.23 16.40
N PHE A 18 13.99 14.28 15.47
CA PHE A 18 15.09 13.36 15.14
C PHE A 18 15.89 13.72 13.88
N VAL A 19 15.68 14.91 13.30
CA VAL A 19 16.39 15.33 12.06
C VAL A 19 17.91 15.33 12.23
N THR A 20 18.42 15.70 13.41
CA THR A 20 19.86 15.68 13.70
C THR A 20 20.46 14.27 13.74
N ASN A 21 19.63 13.26 14.03
CA ASN A 21 20.04 11.85 14.05
C ASN A 21 19.69 11.12 12.75
N LEU A 22 19.00 11.77 11.80
CA LEU A 22 18.47 11.13 10.59
C LEU A 22 19.53 10.40 9.77
N GLY A 23 20.72 10.98 9.61
CA GLY A 23 21.84 10.31 8.93
C GLY A 23 22.22 8.98 9.57
N THR A 24 22.37 8.96 10.90
CA THR A 24 22.67 7.74 11.66
C THR A 24 21.52 6.72 11.57
N ILE A 25 20.27 7.18 11.56
CA ILE A 25 19.10 6.31 11.39
C ILE A 25 19.15 5.63 10.01
N ILE A 26 19.41 6.40 8.95
CA ILE A 26 19.50 5.88 7.58
C ILE A 26 20.67 4.91 7.41
N GLU A 27 21.84 5.21 7.97
CA GLU A 27 22.98 4.31 7.95
C GLU A 27 22.64 2.96 8.60
N LYS A 28 21.98 2.98 9.76
CA LYS A 28 21.57 1.77 10.47
C LYS A 28 20.46 1.00 9.75
N LEU A 29 19.50 1.71 9.14
CA LEU A 29 18.50 1.10 8.27
C LEU A 29 19.16 0.38 7.10
N THR A 30 20.11 1.04 6.42
CA THR A 30 20.84 0.48 5.28
C THR A 30 21.66 -0.74 5.68
N GLU A 31 22.32 -0.70 6.84
CA GLU A 31 23.05 -1.85 7.41
C GLU A 31 22.12 -3.05 7.66
N LEU A 32 20.93 -2.81 8.23
CA LEU A 32 19.93 -3.86 8.46
C LEU A 32 19.32 -4.41 7.17
N ILE A 33 19.12 -3.55 6.18
CA ILE A 33 18.64 -3.95 4.85
C ILE A 33 19.66 -4.84 4.15
N ALA A 34 20.96 -4.49 4.22
CA ALA A 34 22.05 -5.20 3.59
C ALA A 34 22.43 -6.52 4.29
N ALA A 35 22.07 -6.69 5.57
CA ALA A 35 22.35 -7.90 6.32
C ALA A 35 21.72 -9.15 5.65
N THR A 36 22.55 -10.17 5.42
CA THR A 36 22.19 -11.42 4.74
C THR A 36 21.69 -12.49 5.74
N PRO A 37 21.06 -13.59 5.27
CA PRO A 37 20.48 -14.63 6.12
C PRO A 37 21.45 -15.25 7.16
N ALA A 38 22.77 -15.18 6.92
CA ALA A 38 23.81 -15.65 7.85
C ALA A 38 23.88 -14.84 9.16
N SER A 39 23.43 -13.58 9.17
CA SER A 39 23.24 -12.76 10.39
C SER A 39 21.78 -12.62 10.80
N SER A 40 20.88 -13.32 10.09
CA SER A 40 19.42 -13.37 10.25
C SER A 40 18.80 -12.08 10.79
N PRO A 41 18.66 -11.02 9.97
CA PRO A 41 17.54 -10.12 10.16
C PRO A 41 16.28 -10.98 9.96
N SER A 42 15.59 -11.28 11.06
CA SER A 42 14.35 -12.05 11.05
C SER A 42 13.38 -11.50 9.99
N SER A 43 12.51 -12.36 9.46
CA SER A 43 11.43 -11.94 8.56
C SER A 43 10.52 -10.83 9.16
N ALA A 44 10.54 -10.66 10.48
CA ALA A 44 9.90 -9.55 11.19
C ALA A 44 10.67 -8.22 11.05
N THR A 45 11.99 -8.25 10.88
CA THR A 45 12.85 -7.05 10.79
C THR A 45 12.48 -6.19 9.58
N ARG A 46 12.16 -6.79 8.43
CA ARG A 46 11.77 -6.05 7.21
C ARG A 46 10.42 -5.38 7.33
N ALA A 47 9.43 -6.07 7.88
CA ALA A 47 8.15 -5.47 8.23
C ALA A 47 8.33 -4.28 9.19
N GLU A 48 9.18 -4.42 10.21
CA GLU A 48 9.51 -3.33 11.14
C GLU A 48 10.27 -2.17 10.45
N ILE A 49 11.09 -2.43 9.43
CA ILE A 49 11.77 -1.39 8.63
C ILE A 49 10.74 -0.56 7.86
N PHE A 50 9.80 -1.18 7.15
CA PHE A 50 8.76 -0.45 6.41
C PHE A 50 7.88 0.39 7.35
N LEU A 51 7.55 -0.14 8.52
CA LEU A 51 6.81 0.59 9.55
C LEU A 51 7.58 1.82 10.06
N LEU A 52 8.89 1.69 10.29
CA LEU A 52 9.74 2.81 10.68
C LEU A 52 9.85 3.84 9.54
N LEU A 53 10.03 3.42 8.29
CA LEU A 53 10.04 4.31 7.13
C LEU A 53 8.73 5.10 7.02
N ARG A 54 7.58 4.44 7.18
CA ARG A 54 6.25 5.06 7.20
C ARG A 54 6.15 6.14 8.29
N THR A 55 6.68 5.84 9.46
CA THR A 55 6.73 6.79 10.59
C THR A 55 7.66 7.96 10.33
N LEU A 56 8.82 7.74 9.70
CA LEU A 56 9.74 8.81 9.33
C LEU A 56 9.10 9.76 8.32
N VAL A 57 8.42 9.23 7.31
CA VAL A 57 7.67 10.05 6.32
C VAL A 57 6.59 10.89 7.01
N LEU A 58 5.92 10.36 8.03
CA LEU A 58 4.87 11.08 8.76
C LEU A 58 5.41 12.15 9.74
N ARG A 59 6.57 11.92 10.37
CA ARG A 59 7.11 12.77 11.46
C ARG A 59 8.22 13.72 11.05
N ILE A 60 8.80 13.54 9.86
CA ILE A 60 9.88 14.38 9.35
C ILE A 60 9.33 15.23 8.22
N SER A 61 9.54 16.54 8.32
CA SER A 61 9.11 17.50 7.31
C SER A 61 9.74 17.17 5.94
N PRO A 62 9.03 17.41 4.83
CA PRO A 62 9.51 17.08 3.48
C PRO A 62 10.89 17.64 3.17
N VAL A 63 11.20 18.84 3.68
CA VAL A 63 12.51 19.51 3.53
C VAL A 63 13.71 18.69 4.04
N HIS A 64 13.47 17.67 4.88
CA HIS A 64 14.48 16.80 5.45
C HIS A 64 14.40 15.35 4.95
N LEU A 65 13.42 14.99 4.13
CA LEU A 65 13.21 13.62 3.65
C LEU A 65 14.10 13.22 2.47
N ALA A 66 14.69 14.19 1.77
CA ALA A 66 15.62 13.97 0.64
C ALA A 66 16.56 12.75 0.79
N PRO A 67 17.31 12.56 1.90
CA PRO A 67 18.22 11.41 2.05
C PRO A 67 17.52 10.06 2.30
N VAL A 68 16.24 10.05 2.65
CA VAL A 68 15.46 8.82 2.94
C VAL A 68 14.93 8.18 1.65
N TRP A 69 14.64 8.99 0.62
CA TRP A 69 14.01 8.53 -0.62
C TRP A 69 14.74 7.40 -1.35
N PRO A 70 16.08 7.37 -1.47
CA PRO A 70 16.76 6.25 -2.11
C PRO A 70 16.50 4.91 -1.42
N VAL A 71 16.39 4.92 -0.08
CA VAL A 71 16.09 3.72 0.71
C VAL A 71 14.64 3.29 0.49
N ILE A 72 13.69 4.24 0.54
CA ILE A 72 12.28 3.96 0.26
C ILE A 72 12.11 3.37 -1.15
N ASN A 73 12.67 4.02 -2.17
CA ASN A 73 12.49 3.61 -3.56
C ASN A 73 13.05 2.22 -3.83
N SER A 74 14.27 1.95 -3.37
CA SER A 74 14.93 0.65 -3.58
C SER A 74 14.20 -0.49 -2.87
N GLU A 75 13.86 -0.33 -1.59
CA GLU A 75 13.23 -1.39 -0.82
C GLU A 75 11.77 -1.61 -1.22
N LEU A 76 11.04 -0.54 -1.56
CA LEU A 76 9.65 -0.66 -2.04
C LEU A 76 9.60 -1.38 -3.39
N THR A 77 10.51 -1.03 -4.31
CA THR A 77 10.67 -1.73 -5.59
C THR A 77 10.97 -3.22 -5.37
N ASN A 78 11.94 -3.53 -4.50
CA ASN A 78 12.29 -4.91 -4.18
C ASN A 78 11.13 -5.70 -3.55
N ALA A 79 10.35 -5.06 -2.67
CA ALA A 79 9.21 -5.69 -2.02
C ALA A 79 8.07 -5.97 -3.02
N ILE A 80 7.77 -5.05 -3.94
CA ILE A 80 6.74 -5.26 -4.96
C ILE A 80 7.18 -6.34 -5.96
N PHE A 81 8.44 -6.35 -6.40
CA PHE A 81 8.95 -7.43 -7.25
C PHE A 81 8.91 -8.81 -6.56
N SER A 82 9.07 -8.86 -5.24
CA SER A 82 9.01 -10.12 -4.47
C SER A 82 7.65 -10.83 -4.53
N LEU A 83 6.61 -10.17 -5.05
CA LEU A 83 5.30 -10.76 -5.27
C LEU A 83 5.32 -11.81 -6.39
N LEU A 84 6.27 -11.68 -7.32
CA LEU A 84 6.49 -12.64 -8.39
C LEU A 84 7.38 -13.79 -7.88
N PRO A 85 6.99 -15.06 -8.11
CA PRO A 85 7.70 -16.22 -7.56
C PRO A 85 9.08 -16.46 -8.19
N ASP A 86 9.30 -15.96 -9.41
CA ASP A 86 10.51 -16.22 -10.21
C ASP A 86 11.66 -15.24 -9.90
N THR A 87 11.57 -14.51 -8.78
CA THR A 87 12.52 -13.46 -8.41
C THR A 87 13.37 -13.88 -7.21
N GLU A 88 14.64 -13.50 -7.22
CA GLU A 88 15.58 -13.67 -6.08
C GLU A 88 15.04 -13.00 -4.79
N GLN A 89 14.18 -12.00 -4.96
CA GLN A 89 13.54 -11.26 -3.89
C GLN A 89 12.39 -12.03 -3.23
N HIS A 90 11.84 -13.08 -3.87
CA HIS A 90 10.64 -13.76 -3.38
C HIS A 90 10.81 -14.33 -1.96
N GLU A 91 11.96 -14.95 -1.65
CA GLU A 91 12.19 -15.50 -0.30
C GLU A 91 12.57 -14.42 0.72
N ARG A 92 13.06 -13.27 0.24
CA ARG A 92 13.56 -12.18 1.10
C ARG A 92 12.45 -11.45 1.84
N TYR A 93 11.23 -11.45 1.31
CA TYR A 93 10.07 -10.74 1.87
C TYR A 93 8.93 -11.72 2.17
N ASN A 94 8.54 -11.82 3.45
CA ASN A 94 7.34 -12.54 3.86
C ASN A 94 6.07 -11.70 3.70
N ASN A 95 4.92 -12.31 4.01
CA ASN A 95 3.60 -11.67 3.92
C ASN A 95 3.54 -10.36 4.71
N LEU A 96 4.10 -10.32 5.93
CA LEU A 96 4.09 -9.09 6.73
C LEU A 96 4.96 -7.98 6.14
N SER A 97 6.11 -8.32 5.58
CA SER A 97 6.99 -7.33 4.96
C SER A 97 6.35 -6.77 3.71
N VAL A 98 5.72 -7.62 2.91
CA VAL A 98 4.93 -7.22 1.74
C VAL A 98 3.77 -6.31 2.16
N LEU A 99 3.00 -6.70 3.18
CA LEU A 99 1.87 -5.93 3.66
C LEU A 99 2.29 -4.54 4.17
N GLN A 100 3.36 -4.47 4.96
CA GLN A 100 3.89 -3.20 5.44
C GLN A 100 4.49 -2.36 4.30
N ALA A 101 5.05 -2.98 3.26
CA ALA A 101 5.46 -2.26 2.05
C ALA A 101 4.26 -1.66 1.30
N CYS A 102 3.16 -2.41 1.15
CA CYS A 102 1.91 -1.89 0.57
C CYS A 102 1.33 -0.74 1.40
N LYS A 103 1.36 -0.85 2.74
CA LYS A 103 0.94 0.22 3.66
C LYS A 103 1.82 1.47 3.57
N LEU A 104 3.12 1.29 3.36
CA LEU A 104 4.03 2.41 3.08
C LEU A 104 3.67 3.09 1.76
N LEU A 105 3.49 2.33 0.67
CA LEU A 105 3.09 2.88 -0.63
C LEU A 105 1.77 3.64 -0.54
N ASP A 106 0.76 3.05 0.08
CA ASP A 106 -0.54 3.67 0.35
C ASP A 106 -0.39 5.00 1.10
N THR A 107 0.49 5.05 2.10
CA THR A 107 0.75 6.28 2.86
C THR A 107 1.47 7.34 2.03
N LEU A 108 2.42 6.94 1.18
CA LEU A 108 3.13 7.86 0.29
C LEU A 108 2.17 8.53 -0.71
N ILE A 109 1.28 7.74 -1.31
CA ILE A 109 0.23 8.23 -2.23
C ILE A 109 -0.77 9.13 -1.48
N THR A 110 -1.17 8.73 -0.27
CA THR A 110 -2.13 9.49 0.54
C THR A 110 -1.55 10.85 0.97
N LEU A 111 -0.30 10.88 1.45
CA LEU A 111 0.37 12.12 1.89
C LEU A 111 0.74 13.02 0.69
N ALA A 112 1.12 12.43 -0.45
CA ALA A 112 1.51 13.12 -1.68
C ALA A 112 2.53 14.26 -1.46
N HIS A 113 3.64 13.96 -0.77
CA HIS A 113 4.73 14.93 -0.63
C HIS A 113 5.35 15.28 -1.98
N ASP A 114 5.68 16.55 -2.21
CA ASP A 114 6.23 17.06 -3.48
C ASP A 114 7.46 16.24 -3.98
N ASP A 115 8.35 15.83 -3.09
CA ASP A 115 9.51 15.01 -3.45
C ASP A 115 9.14 13.59 -3.93
N PHE A 116 8.06 13.03 -3.37
CA PHE A 116 7.55 11.71 -3.78
C PHE A 116 6.92 11.79 -5.18
N GLN A 117 6.23 12.88 -5.51
CA GLN A 117 5.61 13.09 -6.82
C GLN A 117 6.62 12.96 -7.98
N LEU A 118 7.89 13.30 -7.76
CA LEU A 118 8.97 13.13 -8.75
C LEU A 118 9.27 11.65 -9.08
N HIS A 119 8.93 10.74 -8.18
CA HIS A 119 9.21 9.30 -8.26
C HIS A 119 7.93 8.46 -8.37
N GLU A 120 6.77 9.07 -8.13
CA GLU A 120 5.46 8.41 -8.06
C GLU A 120 5.13 7.59 -9.31
N TRP A 121 5.48 8.12 -10.49
CA TRP A 121 5.28 7.46 -11.79
C TRP A 121 5.97 6.09 -11.91
N LEU A 122 7.02 5.84 -11.10
CA LEU A 122 7.67 4.53 -11.05
C LEU A 122 6.74 3.46 -10.45
N PHE A 123 5.88 3.87 -9.53
CA PHE A 123 5.04 2.97 -8.76
C PHE A 123 3.62 2.90 -9.32
N ILE A 124 3.00 4.03 -9.65
CA ILE A 124 1.60 4.10 -10.07
C ILE A 124 1.42 4.93 -11.34
N THR A 125 0.33 4.67 -12.05
CA THR A 125 -0.11 5.47 -13.19
C THR A 125 -1.08 6.56 -12.70
N ASP A 126 -0.63 7.81 -12.57
CA ASP A 126 -1.48 8.97 -12.19
C ASP A 126 -2.09 9.71 -13.40
N THR A 127 -2.15 9.06 -14.55
CA THR A 127 -2.77 9.62 -15.77
C THR A 127 -4.10 8.94 -16.07
N ILE A 128 -4.85 9.53 -17.01
CA ILE A 128 -6.10 8.96 -17.51
C ILE A 128 -5.95 7.53 -18.07
N ASP A 129 -4.71 7.13 -18.41
CA ASP A 129 -4.38 5.78 -18.89
C ASP A 129 -4.66 4.69 -17.84
N ALA A 130 -4.72 5.05 -16.55
CA ALA A 130 -5.15 4.15 -15.47
C ALA A 130 -6.60 3.67 -15.67
N VAL A 131 -7.47 4.56 -16.15
CA VAL A 131 -8.91 4.30 -16.39
C VAL A 131 -9.15 3.81 -17.81
N TYR A 132 -8.50 4.44 -18.80
CA TYR A 132 -8.67 4.16 -20.21
C TYR A 132 -7.37 3.66 -20.82
N ARG A 133 -7.18 2.34 -20.79
CA ARG A 133 -6.01 1.71 -21.41
C ARG A 133 -6.10 1.84 -22.95
N PRO A 134 -5.10 2.43 -23.61
CA PRO A 134 -5.05 2.52 -25.07
C PRO A 134 -5.16 1.14 -25.77
N ASP A 135 -5.90 1.10 -26.89
CA ASP A 135 -6.23 -0.15 -27.61
C ASP A 135 -5.04 -0.78 -28.37
N LEU A 136 -3.91 -0.08 -28.54
CA LEU A 136 -2.79 -0.55 -29.37
C LEU A 136 -1.47 -0.56 -28.59
N ASP A 137 -0.87 -1.75 -28.47
CA ASP A 137 0.47 -2.00 -27.89
C ASP A 137 0.73 -1.36 -26.50
N TRP A 138 -0.32 -1.17 -25.71
CA TRP A 138 -0.20 -0.64 -24.35
C TRP A 138 0.53 -1.65 -23.45
N ARG A 139 1.47 -1.14 -22.67
CA ARG A 139 2.14 -1.87 -21.59
C ARG A 139 2.21 -0.97 -20.38
N PRO A 140 1.95 -1.51 -19.17
CA PRO A 140 2.13 -0.73 -17.96
C PRO A 140 3.60 -0.34 -17.80
N VAL A 141 3.84 0.93 -17.47
CA VAL A 141 5.16 1.44 -17.11
C VAL A 141 5.30 1.48 -15.58
N ALA A 142 4.20 1.70 -14.88
CA ALA A 142 4.15 1.69 -13.44
C ALA A 142 4.33 0.27 -12.89
N LEU A 143 5.19 0.13 -11.87
CA LEU A 143 5.55 -1.15 -11.29
C LEU A 143 4.35 -1.92 -10.73
N VAL A 144 3.41 -1.21 -10.10
CA VAL A 144 2.21 -1.82 -9.52
C VAL A 144 1.33 -2.44 -10.59
N ASP A 145 1.15 -1.73 -11.71
CA ASP A 145 0.32 -2.20 -12.83
C ASP A 145 1.00 -3.40 -13.53
N GLU A 146 2.32 -3.35 -13.74
CA GLU A 146 3.10 -4.45 -14.33
C GLU A 146 2.99 -5.73 -13.49
N VAL A 147 3.18 -5.62 -12.17
CA VAL A 147 3.09 -6.77 -11.27
C VAL A 147 1.66 -7.29 -11.18
N ALA A 148 0.66 -6.41 -11.12
CA ALA A 148 -0.75 -6.82 -11.09
C ALA A 148 -1.15 -7.59 -12.36
N GLU A 149 -0.73 -7.12 -13.54
CA GLU A 149 -0.96 -7.78 -14.82
C GLU A 149 -0.24 -9.14 -14.89
N ALA A 150 1.04 -9.18 -14.49
CA ALA A 150 1.80 -10.43 -14.46
C ALA A 150 1.23 -11.49 -13.47
N LEU A 151 0.59 -11.06 -12.38
CA LEU A 151 -0.15 -11.94 -11.46
C LEU A 151 -1.52 -12.36 -12.04
N GLN A 152 -2.15 -11.51 -12.85
CA GLN A 152 -3.39 -11.83 -13.57
C GLN A 152 -3.17 -12.88 -14.65
N GLU A 153 -2.15 -12.71 -15.49
CA GLU A 153 -1.79 -13.66 -16.54
C GLU A 153 -1.49 -15.06 -15.98
N ARG A 154 -0.74 -15.12 -14.88
CA ARG A 154 -0.44 -16.39 -14.19
C ARG A 154 -1.69 -17.07 -13.64
N GLN A 155 -2.62 -16.32 -13.06
CA GLN A 155 -3.89 -16.89 -12.60
C GLN A 155 -4.71 -17.45 -13.76
N ALA A 156 -4.77 -16.74 -14.88
CA ALA A 156 -5.46 -17.19 -16.08
C ALA A 156 -4.82 -18.48 -16.63
N ALA A 157 -3.48 -18.56 -16.69
CA ALA A 157 -2.76 -19.75 -17.12
C ALA A 157 -2.94 -20.96 -16.17
N ALA A 158 -3.04 -20.73 -14.86
CA ALA A 158 -3.34 -21.78 -13.90
C ALA A 158 -4.78 -22.31 -14.05
N THR A 159 -5.72 -21.45 -14.44
CA THR A 159 -7.13 -21.82 -14.63
C THR A 159 -7.34 -22.62 -15.92
N THR A 160 -6.58 -22.33 -16.99
CA THR A 160 -6.67 -23.07 -18.26
C THR A 160 -5.99 -24.45 -18.21
N THR A 161 -5.14 -24.71 -17.23
CA THR A 161 -4.45 -26.00 -17.02
C THR A 161 -5.14 -26.90 -16.01
N ALA A 162 -6.03 -26.35 -15.18
CA ALA A 162 -6.83 -27.11 -14.21
C ALA A 162 -8.15 -27.60 -14.83
N ASP A 163 -8.15 -28.82 -15.37
CA ASP A 163 -9.35 -29.55 -15.87
C ASP A 163 -10.24 -30.11 -14.73
N ASP A 164 -10.06 -29.63 -13.49
CA ASP A 164 -10.72 -30.15 -12.28
C ASP A 164 -11.38 -29.00 -11.50
N PRO A 165 -12.73 -28.90 -11.46
CA PRO A 165 -13.45 -27.73 -10.95
C PRO A 165 -13.34 -27.51 -9.43
N SER A 166 -12.66 -28.41 -8.70
CA SER A 166 -12.44 -28.31 -7.25
C SER A 166 -11.17 -27.54 -6.85
N ALA A 167 -10.27 -27.23 -7.79
CA ALA A 167 -9.03 -26.48 -7.53
C ALA A 167 -9.15 -24.98 -7.84
N ALA A 168 -10.31 -24.53 -8.32
CA ALA A 168 -10.59 -23.13 -8.56
C ALA A 168 -10.59 -22.37 -7.22
N ILE A 169 -9.56 -21.56 -7.00
CA ILE A 169 -9.62 -20.48 -6.00
C ILE A 169 -10.82 -19.62 -6.44
N PRO A 170 -11.86 -19.44 -5.60
CA PRO A 170 -13.06 -18.72 -5.99
C PRO A 170 -12.67 -17.33 -6.50
N GLU A 171 -13.25 -16.94 -7.65
CA GLU A 171 -13.13 -15.59 -8.18
C GLU A 171 -13.38 -14.59 -7.05
N SER A 172 -12.37 -13.77 -6.78
CA SER A 172 -12.44 -12.70 -5.80
C SER A 172 -13.64 -11.83 -6.15
N THR A 173 -14.71 -11.95 -5.36
CA THR A 173 -15.82 -11.01 -5.38
C THR A 173 -15.20 -9.63 -5.25
N SER A 174 -15.46 -8.76 -6.22
CA SER A 174 -14.85 -7.43 -6.32
C SER A 174 -14.93 -6.72 -4.95
N LEU A 175 -13.84 -6.74 -4.18
CA LEU A 175 -13.80 -6.29 -2.78
C LEU A 175 -13.95 -4.77 -2.65
N LEU A 176 -14.05 -4.09 -3.79
CA LEU A 176 -14.05 -2.65 -3.95
C LEU A 176 -15.15 -2.27 -4.95
N SER A 177 -16.39 -2.72 -4.76
CA SER A 177 -17.53 -2.07 -5.41
C SER A 177 -17.76 -0.71 -4.74
N ALA A 178 -16.82 0.22 -4.93
CA ALA A 178 -17.07 1.64 -4.73
C ALA A 178 -18.14 2.01 -5.75
N SER A 179 -19.26 2.53 -5.25
CA SER A 179 -20.35 3.00 -6.09
C SER A 179 -19.84 4.19 -6.90
N ALA A 180 -19.50 3.97 -8.18
CA ALA A 180 -19.21 5.07 -9.09
C ALA A 180 -20.42 6.03 -9.10
N PRO A 181 -20.25 7.33 -8.78
CA PRO A 181 -21.31 8.28 -9.06
C PRO A 181 -21.43 8.37 -10.59
N THR A 182 -22.59 7.97 -11.10
CA THR A 182 -22.92 8.13 -12.51
C THR A 182 -22.78 9.61 -12.87
N TYR A 183 -21.84 9.93 -13.75
CA TYR A 183 -21.68 11.27 -14.30
C TYR A 183 -22.87 11.58 -15.21
N GLN A 184 -23.94 12.15 -14.66
CA GLN A 184 -25.04 12.69 -15.44
C GLN A 184 -24.70 14.13 -15.85
N GLY A 185 -24.41 14.29 -17.15
CA GLY A 185 -24.23 15.58 -17.81
C GLY A 185 -25.41 16.52 -17.54
N GLY A 186 -25.09 17.79 -17.29
CA GLY A 186 -25.96 18.74 -16.63
C GLY A 186 -27.20 19.20 -17.39
N ALA A 187 -28.17 19.68 -16.61
CA ALA A 187 -29.16 20.69 -17.02
C ALA A 187 -29.77 21.40 -15.79
N GLY A 188 -29.42 22.68 -15.59
CA GLY A 188 -30.27 23.74 -15.02
C GLY A 188 -30.51 23.78 -13.49
N PRO A 189 -30.59 24.99 -12.87
CA PRO A 189 -30.83 25.13 -11.44
C PRO A 189 -32.33 25.16 -11.12
N THR A 190 -32.77 24.32 -10.18
CA THR A 190 -34.04 24.54 -9.49
C THR A 190 -33.84 24.39 -7.99
N SER A 191 -34.12 25.48 -7.29
CA SER A 191 -34.15 25.61 -5.84
C SER A 191 -35.13 24.62 -5.20
N ALA A 192 -34.68 23.87 -4.19
CA ALA A 192 -35.55 23.34 -3.16
C ALA A 192 -34.76 23.20 -1.86
N ALA A 193 -35.14 24.02 -0.88
CA ALA A 193 -34.65 23.95 0.49
C ALA A 193 -35.11 22.62 1.12
N GLY A 194 -34.16 21.87 1.67
CA GLY A 194 -34.40 20.68 2.47
C GLY A 194 -33.32 20.57 3.54
N SER A 195 -33.65 20.99 4.76
CA SER A 195 -32.81 20.84 5.94
C SER A 195 -32.61 19.36 6.28
N GLY A 196 -31.43 18.83 5.98
CA GLY A 196 -30.93 17.58 6.51
C GLY A 196 -29.60 17.83 7.19
N VAL A 197 -29.55 17.69 8.52
CA VAL A 197 -28.30 17.65 9.28
C VAL A 197 -27.61 16.33 8.98
N GLY A 198 -26.88 16.28 7.87
CA GLY A 198 -25.83 15.30 7.64
C GLY A 198 -24.53 15.92 8.11
N THR A 199 -23.83 15.28 9.04
CA THR A 199 -22.43 15.60 9.33
C THR A 199 -21.67 15.53 8.02
N ALA A 200 -21.29 16.69 7.46
CA ALA A 200 -20.44 16.76 6.29
C ALA A 200 -19.13 16.08 6.67
N THR A 201 -18.96 14.81 6.29
CA THR A 201 -17.65 14.21 6.22
C THR A 201 -16.89 15.07 5.21
N GLU A 202 -16.02 15.95 5.70
CA GLU A 202 -15.11 16.69 4.83
C GLU A 202 -14.50 15.70 3.84
N ASP A 203 -14.45 16.08 2.57
CA ASP A 203 -13.79 15.30 1.52
C ASP A 203 -12.29 15.26 1.86
N LYS A 204 -11.93 14.31 2.72
CA LYS A 204 -10.57 14.06 3.15
C LYS A 204 -10.04 12.83 2.44
N ARG A 205 -8.80 12.90 1.97
CA ARG A 205 -8.05 11.76 1.41
C ARG A 205 -7.69 10.81 2.54
N ARG A 206 -7.98 9.53 2.34
CA ARG A 206 -7.81 8.44 3.31
C ARG A 206 -7.02 7.30 2.69
N SER A 207 -6.61 6.34 3.52
CA SER A 207 -5.95 5.11 3.06
C SER A 207 -6.82 4.36 2.04
N LEU A 208 -6.24 4.01 0.90
CA LEU A 208 -6.85 3.21 -0.17
C LEU A 208 -6.79 1.70 0.17
N LEU A 209 -5.80 1.30 0.95
CA LEU A 209 -5.59 -0.08 1.38
C LEU A 209 -6.51 -0.50 2.53
N ALA A 210 -6.85 0.41 3.45
CA ALA A 210 -7.68 0.12 4.62
C ALA A 210 -9.06 -0.50 4.28
N PRO A 211 -9.82 0.01 3.29
CA PRO A 211 -11.06 -0.63 2.84
C PRO A 211 -10.85 -2.06 2.33
N VAL A 212 -9.74 -2.32 1.61
CA VAL A 212 -9.41 -3.65 1.08
C VAL A 212 -9.17 -4.65 2.21
N LEU A 213 -8.39 -4.25 3.22
CA LEU A 213 -8.11 -5.12 4.37
C LEU A 213 -9.38 -5.42 5.15
N ARG A 214 -10.24 -4.42 5.36
CA ARG A 214 -11.53 -4.61 6.04
C ARG A 214 -12.43 -5.58 5.27
N ALA A 215 -12.56 -5.39 3.95
CA ALA A 215 -13.35 -6.29 3.11
C ALA A 215 -12.77 -7.72 3.09
N ALA A 216 -11.45 -7.86 3.05
CA ALA A 216 -10.79 -9.16 3.14
C ALA A 216 -11.02 -9.85 4.50
N GLN A 217 -11.03 -9.08 5.59
CA GLN A 217 -11.34 -9.59 6.93
C GLN A 217 -12.80 -10.02 7.06
N GLU A 218 -13.74 -9.21 6.56
CA GLU A 218 -15.17 -9.54 6.53
C GLU A 218 -15.47 -10.78 5.69
N ALA A 219 -14.74 -10.95 4.58
CA ALA A 219 -14.81 -12.13 3.72
C ALA A 219 -14.10 -13.37 4.30
N GLY A 220 -13.50 -13.26 5.50
CA GLY A 220 -12.81 -14.36 6.16
C GLY A 220 -11.52 -14.82 5.44
N VAL A 221 -10.89 -13.95 4.63
CA VAL A 221 -9.70 -14.28 3.85
C VAL A 221 -8.53 -14.72 4.73
N PHE A 222 -8.38 -14.11 5.92
CA PHE A 222 -7.30 -14.41 6.86
C PHE A 222 -7.59 -15.60 7.80
N GLY A 223 -8.76 -16.24 7.65
CA GLY A 223 -9.20 -17.36 8.48
C GLY A 223 -9.30 -17.04 9.98
N ASP A 224 -9.32 -18.08 10.82
CA ASP A 224 -9.53 -17.97 12.27
C ASP A 224 -8.39 -17.27 13.01
N SER A 225 -7.18 -17.28 12.45
CA SER A 225 -6.01 -16.64 13.06
C SER A 225 -6.01 -15.11 12.94
N ALA A 226 -6.76 -14.58 11.96
CA ALA A 226 -6.70 -13.17 11.55
C ALA A 226 -5.24 -12.66 11.44
N ASP A 227 -4.31 -13.51 10.99
CA ASP A 227 -2.89 -13.20 10.88
C ASP A 227 -2.39 -13.51 9.46
N ALA A 228 -1.87 -12.49 8.78
CA ALA A 228 -1.32 -12.63 7.44
C ALA A 228 -0.11 -13.58 7.42
N LYS A 229 0.56 -13.81 8.56
CA LYS A 229 1.65 -14.80 8.69
C LYS A 229 1.20 -16.24 8.49
N ALA A 230 -0.04 -16.58 8.84
CA ALA A 230 -0.51 -17.97 8.82
C ALA A 230 -0.84 -18.47 7.40
N MET A 231 -1.04 -17.55 6.46
CA MET A 231 -1.42 -17.86 5.09
C MET A 231 -0.19 -18.15 4.20
N GLY A 232 -0.33 -19.05 3.23
CA GLY A 232 0.72 -19.27 2.23
C GLY A 232 1.00 -17.98 1.45
N LYS A 233 2.28 -17.68 1.14
CA LYS A 233 2.65 -16.41 0.49
C LYS A 233 1.90 -16.18 -0.82
N MET A 234 1.82 -17.19 -1.69
CA MET A 234 1.11 -17.05 -2.97
C MET A 234 -0.39 -16.81 -2.75
N GLU A 235 -1.01 -17.50 -1.79
CA GLU A 235 -2.41 -17.27 -1.44
C GLU A 235 -2.63 -15.84 -0.93
N PHE A 236 -1.72 -15.32 -0.09
CA PHE A 236 -1.72 -13.94 0.37
C PHE A 236 -1.60 -12.93 -0.76
N VAL A 237 -0.64 -13.13 -1.66
CA VAL A 237 -0.45 -12.25 -2.81
C VAL A 237 -1.70 -12.23 -3.68
N MET A 238 -2.29 -13.39 -3.98
CA MET A 238 -3.44 -13.49 -4.88
C MET A 238 -4.74 -12.96 -4.27
N ARG A 239 -4.99 -13.20 -2.98
CA ARG A 239 -6.27 -12.84 -2.33
C ARG A 239 -6.30 -11.45 -1.72
N VAL A 240 -5.15 -10.88 -1.36
CA VAL A 240 -5.07 -9.59 -0.64
C VAL A 240 -4.32 -8.54 -1.44
N VAL A 241 -3.09 -8.84 -1.85
CA VAL A 241 -2.20 -7.83 -2.45
C VAL A 241 -2.61 -7.50 -3.88
N LYS A 242 -2.89 -8.52 -4.70
CA LYS A 242 -3.25 -8.35 -6.10
C LYS A 242 -4.52 -7.49 -6.29
N PRO A 243 -5.64 -7.70 -5.57
CA PRO A 243 -6.80 -6.81 -5.67
C PRO A 243 -6.47 -5.35 -5.34
N PHE A 244 -5.63 -5.11 -4.34
CA PHE A 244 -5.16 -3.77 -3.99
C PHE A 244 -4.33 -3.16 -5.12
N LEU A 245 -3.28 -3.85 -5.58
CA LEU A 245 -2.40 -3.37 -6.64
C LEU A 245 -3.16 -3.11 -7.95
N GLY A 246 -4.05 -4.00 -8.35
CA GLY A 246 -4.81 -3.87 -9.59
C GLY A 246 -5.78 -2.69 -9.63
N GLN A 247 -6.10 -2.07 -8.49
CA GLN A 247 -6.97 -0.90 -8.41
C GLN A 247 -6.25 0.36 -7.95
N LEU A 248 -5.00 0.25 -7.48
CA LEU A 248 -4.28 1.35 -6.84
C LEU A 248 -4.13 2.56 -7.76
N SER A 249 -3.71 2.36 -9.02
CA SER A 249 -3.54 3.45 -9.99
C SER A 249 -4.87 4.17 -10.27
N ILE A 250 -5.97 3.43 -10.39
CA ILE A 250 -7.31 4.01 -10.61
C ILE A 250 -7.75 4.83 -9.39
N LEU A 251 -7.62 4.25 -8.18
CA LEU A 251 -8.01 4.91 -6.95
C LEU A 251 -7.16 6.15 -6.65
N ALA A 252 -5.85 6.08 -6.90
CA ALA A 252 -4.95 7.21 -6.77
C ALA A 252 -5.35 8.35 -7.71
N PHE A 253 -5.60 8.03 -8.99
CA PHE A 253 -6.11 8.99 -9.97
C PHE A 253 -7.43 9.62 -9.49
N GLU A 254 -8.40 8.83 -9.04
CA GLU A 254 -9.68 9.37 -8.56
C GLU A 254 -9.54 10.32 -7.35
N GLU A 255 -8.70 9.96 -6.38
CA GLU A 255 -8.45 10.79 -5.19
C GLU A 255 -7.70 12.09 -5.52
N THR A 256 -6.77 12.08 -6.49
CA THR A 256 -6.12 13.29 -7.00
C THR A 256 -7.16 14.29 -7.53
N TYR A 257 -8.17 13.83 -8.26
CA TYR A 257 -9.22 14.69 -8.82
C TYR A 257 -10.29 15.09 -7.80
N ARG A 258 -10.43 14.34 -6.70
CA ARG A 258 -11.30 14.70 -5.58
C ARG A 258 -10.80 15.95 -4.85
N MET A 259 -9.51 16.28 -4.95
CA MET A 259 -8.89 17.47 -4.35
C MET A 259 -9.10 17.57 -2.82
N GLY A 260 -9.23 16.42 -2.17
CA GLY A 260 -9.42 16.33 -0.72
C GLY A 260 -8.14 16.67 0.06
N ARG A 261 -8.31 17.22 1.26
CA ARG A 261 -7.18 17.37 2.21
C ARG A 261 -6.85 16.03 2.84
N VAL A 262 -5.58 15.79 3.16
CA VAL A 262 -5.19 14.53 3.81
C VAL A 262 -5.75 14.45 5.23
N ASP A 263 -6.34 13.31 5.60
CA ASP A 263 -6.73 13.05 6.99
C ASP A 263 -5.53 12.55 7.80
N LEU A 264 -4.68 13.48 8.24
CA LEU A 264 -3.44 13.15 8.97
C LEU A 264 -3.70 12.38 10.27
N GLU A 265 -4.79 12.69 10.98
CA GLU A 265 -5.18 11.99 12.21
C GLU A 265 -5.51 10.51 11.94
N GLU A 266 -6.17 10.24 10.81
CA GLU A 266 -6.45 8.87 10.40
C GLU A 266 -5.16 8.14 10.04
N VAL A 267 -4.33 8.74 9.17
CA VAL A 267 -3.04 8.13 8.75
C VAL A 267 -2.15 7.85 9.96
N GLU A 268 -2.04 8.78 10.90
CA GLU A 268 -1.30 8.58 12.15
C GLU A 268 -1.93 7.46 13.00
N GLY A 269 -3.24 7.44 13.13
CA GLY A 269 -3.99 6.39 13.83
C GLY A 269 -3.70 5.00 13.29
N TRP A 270 -3.63 4.83 11.97
CA TRP A 270 -3.26 3.56 11.31
C TRP A 270 -1.82 3.15 11.63
N VAL A 271 -0.87 4.08 11.58
CA VAL A 271 0.54 3.80 11.95
C VAL A 271 0.64 3.38 13.41
N VAL A 272 -0.06 4.07 14.31
CA VAL A 272 -0.09 3.72 15.74
C VAL A 272 -0.69 2.33 15.95
N ALA A 273 -1.79 1.99 15.26
CA ALA A 273 -2.39 0.67 15.35
C ALA A 273 -1.42 -0.43 14.88
N ASP A 274 -0.75 -0.23 13.75
CA ASP A 274 0.27 -1.13 13.21
C ASP A 274 1.46 -1.37 14.15
N VAL A 275 1.85 -0.37 14.93
CA VAL A 275 2.93 -0.49 15.91
C VAL A 275 2.58 -1.48 17.02
N PHE A 276 1.31 -1.54 17.42
CA PHE A 276 0.82 -2.45 18.46
C PHE A 276 0.28 -3.77 17.91
N ASP A 277 0.01 -3.86 16.60
CA ASP A 277 -0.43 -5.08 15.95
C ASP A 277 0.76 -5.97 15.54
N GLU A 278 0.80 -7.22 16.02
CA GLU A 278 1.81 -8.19 15.62
C GLU A 278 1.42 -8.96 14.33
N GLY A 279 0.14 -8.94 13.95
CA GLY A 279 -0.40 -9.59 12.74
C GLY A 279 -0.30 -8.74 11.46
N GLY A 280 -0.07 -7.43 11.60
CA GLY A 280 0.12 -6.48 10.51
C GLY A 280 -1.14 -6.17 9.69
N ILE A 281 -2.33 -6.58 10.14
CA ILE A 281 -3.61 -6.46 9.44
C ILE A 281 -4.39 -5.23 9.87
N VAL A 282 -4.17 -4.75 11.10
CA VAL A 282 -4.91 -3.61 11.68
C VAL A 282 -4.56 -2.29 11.00
#